data_AF-A0A433TL13-F1
#
_entry.id   AF-A0A433TL13-F1
#
_cell.length_a   1.000
_cell.length_b   1.000
_cell.length_c   1.000
_cell.angle_alpha   90.00
_cell.angle_beta   90.00
_cell.angle_gamma   90.00
#
_symmetry.space_group_name_H-M   'P 1'
#
loop_
_entity.id
_entity.type
_entity.pdbx_description
1 polymer ?
#
loop_
_entity_poly.entity_id
_entity_poly.type
_entity_poly.pdbx_seq_one_letter_code
_entity_poly.pdbx_strand_id
1 'polypeptide(L)'
;FSFFRETYHGRIETSTPYLFLTFPPWFERKYPELIKTLKINQNRLSSHYDVYETMKDILFLKGHKRPEGTVQERGISLFREIPKARTCRNAGIPDEFCACGKFQEPKVTRETISILGITLLNKINSF
;
A
#
# COMPACT_ATOMS: atom_id res chain seq x y z
N PHE A 1 -3.85 -15.64 -19.29
CA PHE A 1 -3.82 -15.02 -17.95
C PHE A 1 -2.68 -14.01 -17.72
N SER A 2 -1.59 -13.94 -18.51
CA SER A 2 -0.48 -12.98 -18.23
C SER A 2 -0.73 -11.54 -18.72
N PHE A 3 -1.42 -11.34 -19.85
CA PHE A 3 -1.66 -10.01 -20.43
C PHE A 3 -2.31 -9.00 -19.46
N PHE A 4 -3.23 -9.47 -18.61
CA PHE A 4 -3.90 -8.59 -17.66
C PHE A 4 -2.94 -8.00 -16.61
N ARG A 5 -1.93 -8.76 -16.16
CA ARG A 5 -0.93 -8.28 -15.18
C ARG A 5 -0.04 -7.16 -15.72
N GLU A 6 0.11 -7.10 -17.04
CA GLU A 6 0.93 -6.08 -17.69
C GLU A 6 0.18 -4.75 -17.86
N THR A 7 -1.15 -4.79 -17.83
CA THR A 7 -1.99 -3.59 -17.82
C THR A 7 -1.75 -2.75 -16.57
N TYR A 8 -2.00 -1.45 -16.67
CA TYR A 8 -1.89 -0.54 -15.53
C TYR A 8 -2.68 -1.03 -14.30
N HIS A 9 -3.94 -1.44 -14.51
CA HIS A 9 -4.78 -1.96 -13.44
C HIS A 9 -4.21 -3.25 -12.83
N GLY A 10 -3.76 -4.19 -13.65
CA GLY A 10 -3.17 -5.44 -13.16
C GLY A 10 -1.87 -5.22 -12.37
N ARG A 11 -1.05 -4.22 -12.73
CA ARG A 11 0.16 -3.86 -11.97
C ARG A 11 -0.20 -3.25 -10.61
N ILE A 12 -1.20 -2.37 -10.57
CA ILE A 12 -1.70 -1.81 -9.32
C ILE A 12 -2.25 -2.93 -8.42
N GLU A 13 -3.14 -3.77 -8.95
CA GLU A 13 -3.72 -4.89 -8.21
C GLU A 13 -2.65 -5.86 -7.67
N THR A 14 -1.63 -6.16 -8.47
CA THR A 14 -0.51 -7.01 -8.05
C THR A 14 0.36 -6.36 -6.96
N SER A 15 0.47 -5.03 -6.97
CA SER A 15 1.32 -4.27 -6.04
C SER A 15 0.60 -3.81 -4.77
N THR A 16 -0.73 -3.84 -4.76
CA THR A 16 -1.56 -3.43 -3.61
C THR A 16 -2.45 -4.58 -3.14
N PRO A 17 -1.87 -5.66 -2.59
CA PRO A 17 -2.65 -6.75 -2.02
C PRO A 17 -3.49 -6.25 -0.83
N TYR A 18 -4.69 -6.79 -0.70
CA TYR A 18 -5.60 -6.44 0.38
C TYR A 18 -5.43 -7.39 1.58
N LEU A 19 -5.38 -6.84 2.79
CA LEU A 19 -5.35 -7.59 4.05
C LEU A 19 -6.62 -7.34 4.86
N PHE A 20 -7.36 -8.40 5.19
CA PHE A 20 -8.47 -8.37 6.13
C PHE A 20 -8.06 -8.98 7.47
N LEU A 21 -8.39 -8.30 8.58
CA LEU A 21 -8.21 -8.81 9.94
C LEU A 21 -9.56 -8.83 10.64
N THR A 22 -9.90 -9.95 11.27
CA THR A 22 -11.11 -10.10 12.09
C THR A 22 -10.72 -10.52 13.49
N PHE A 23 -11.38 -9.94 14.49
CA PHE A 23 -11.10 -10.18 15.89
C PHE A 23 -12.37 -10.66 16.60
N PRO A 24 -12.25 -11.57 17.58
CA PRO A 24 -13.41 -11.99 18.36
C PRO A 24 -13.89 -10.83 19.27
N PRO A 25 -15.20 -10.74 19.60
CA PRO A 25 -15.75 -9.61 20.36
C PRO A 25 -15.08 -9.36 21.71
N TRP A 26 -14.55 -10.40 22.36
CA TRP A 26 -13.83 -10.25 23.62
C TRP A 26 -12.50 -9.51 23.47
N PHE A 27 -11.84 -9.61 22.30
CA PHE A 27 -10.54 -9.00 22.07
C PHE A 27 -10.65 -7.48 22.02
N GLU A 28 -11.70 -6.97 21.37
CA GLU A 28 -11.94 -5.53 21.29
C GLU A 28 -12.21 -4.92 22.67
N ARG A 29 -12.96 -5.64 23.51
CA ARG A 29 -13.23 -5.21 24.90
C ARG A 29 -11.97 -5.24 25.76
N LYS A 30 -11.11 -6.26 25.56
CA LYS A 30 -9.91 -6.46 26.37
C LYS A 30 -8.75 -5.54 25.96
N TYR A 31 -8.61 -5.26 24.66
CA TYR A 31 -7.50 -4.52 24.08
C TYR A 31 -7.95 -3.37 23.16
N PRO A 32 -8.73 -2.40 23.69
CA PRO A 32 -9.29 -1.31 22.88
C PRO A 32 -8.21 -0.43 22.23
N GLU A 33 -7.07 -0.24 22.89
CA GLU A 33 -5.94 0.54 22.35
C GLU A 33 -5.28 -0.13 21.14
N LEU A 34 -5.23 -1.47 21.11
CA LEU A 34 -4.69 -2.22 19.97
C LEU A 34 -5.64 -2.09 18.78
N ILE A 35 -6.95 -2.20 19.00
CA ILE A 35 -7.97 -1.99 17.96
C ILE A 35 -7.92 -0.56 17.42
N LYS A 36 -7.75 0.44 18.29
CA LYS A 36 -7.58 1.84 17.88
C LYS A 36 -6.37 2.02 16.98
N THR A 37 -5.25 1.39 17.33
CA THR A 37 -4.01 1.42 16.54
C THR A 37 -4.19 0.76 15.17
N LEU A 38 -4.85 -0.40 15.13
CA LEU A 38 -5.21 -1.06 13.87
C LEU A 38 -6.07 -0.17 12.97
N LYS A 39 -7.06 0.53 13.53
CA LYS A 39 -7.89 1.49 12.78
C LYS A 39 -7.07 2.65 12.21
N ILE A 40 -6.11 3.18 12.96
CA ILE A 40 -5.18 4.21 12.46
C ILE A 40 -4.35 3.66 11.30
N ASN A 41 -3.83 2.43 11.43
CA ASN A 41 -2.97 1.79 10.45
C ASN A 41 -3.68 1.41 9.14
N GLN A 42 -5.01 1.39 9.08
CA GLN A 42 -5.76 1.22 7.82
C GLN A 42 -5.38 2.29 6.78
N ASN A 43 -4.96 3.48 7.22
CA ASN A 43 -4.55 4.59 6.37
C ASN A 43 -3.03 4.82 6.42
N ARG A 44 -2.24 3.74 6.58
CA ARG A 44 -0.78 3.78 6.61
C ARG A 44 -0.19 2.81 5.59
N LEU A 45 1.00 3.14 5.09
CA LEU A 45 1.75 2.25 4.21
C LEU A 45 2.24 1.03 5.02
N SER A 46 1.67 -0.12 4.71
CA SER A 46 2.04 -1.42 5.29
C SER A 46 2.64 -2.36 4.24
N SER A 47 3.30 -3.40 4.72
CA SER A 47 4.02 -4.40 3.94
C SER A 47 3.88 -5.78 4.59
N HIS A 48 4.29 -6.82 3.87
CA HIS A 48 4.33 -8.19 4.40
C HIS A 48 5.27 -8.33 5.62
N TYR A 49 6.29 -7.48 5.74
CA TYR A 49 7.15 -7.45 6.94
C TYR A 49 6.38 -7.02 8.18
N ASP A 50 5.41 -6.11 8.05
CA ASP A 50 4.56 -5.68 9.15
C ASP A 50 3.63 -6.80 9.61
N VAL A 51 3.11 -7.60 8.66
CA VAL A 51 2.31 -8.79 8.96
C VAL A 51 3.15 -9.82 9.72
N TYR A 52 4.39 -10.06 9.28
CA TYR A 52 5.32 -10.95 9.98
C TYR A 52 5.60 -10.49 11.42
N GLU A 53 5.89 -9.20 11.62
CA GLU A 53 6.05 -8.63 12.97
C GLU A 53 4.77 -8.74 13.80
N THR A 54 3.60 -8.55 13.18
CA THR A 54 2.30 -8.70 13.84
C THR A 54 2.09 -10.13 14.32
N MET A 55 2.40 -11.14 13.49
CA MET A 55 2.28 -12.55 13.87
C MET A 55 3.19 -12.92 15.04
N LYS A 56 4.45 -12.46 15.03
CA LYS A 56 5.35 -12.64 16.19
C LYS A 56 4.79 -11.98 17.45
N ASP A 57 4.23 -10.81 17.31
CA ASP A 57 3.64 -10.05 18.41
C ASP A 57 2.37 -10.70 18.95
N ILE A 58 1.59 -11.42 18.13
CA ILE A 58 0.45 -12.23 18.60
C ILE A 58 0.90 -13.33 19.57
N LEU A 59 2.05 -13.96 19.31
CA LEU A 59 2.59 -15.02 20.19
C LEU A 59 2.90 -14.49 21.60
N PHE A 60 3.32 -13.22 21.71
CA PHE A 60 3.71 -12.57 22.95
C PHE A 60 3.00 -11.22 23.13
N LEU A 61 1.67 -11.25 23.00
CA LEU A 61 0.88 -10.02 22.88
C LEU A 61 0.97 -9.16 24.13
N LYS A 62 1.52 -7.94 23.95
CA LYS A 62 1.46 -6.88 24.95
C LYS A 62 0.14 -6.15 24.81
N GLY A 63 -0.77 -6.37 25.77
CA GLY A 63 -2.14 -5.82 25.76
C GLY A 63 -2.28 -4.31 25.98
N HIS A 64 -1.20 -3.53 25.87
CA HIS A 64 -1.19 -2.09 26.12
C HIS A 64 -0.63 -1.34 24.90
N LYS A 65 -0.96 -0.04 24.82
CA LYS A 65 -0.43 0.84 23.77
C LYS A 65 1.09 0.86 23.84
N ARG A 66 1.72 0.65 22.68
CA ARG A 66 3.17 0.73 22.53
C ARG A 66 3.56 2.01 21.79
N PRO A 67 4.82 2.47 21.93
CA PRO A 67 5.33 3.58 21.13
C PRO A 67 5.16 3.33 19.63
N GLU A 68 5.04 4.42 18.89
CA GLU A 68 5.02 4.41 17.42
C GLU A 68 6.21 3.60 16.87
N GLY A 69 6.02 3.03 15.69
CA GLY A 69 7.11 2.53 14.87
C GLY A 69 8.11 3.63 14.56
N THR A 70 9.30 3.24 14.11
CA THR A 70 10.30 4.14 13.57
C THR A 70 10.51 3.83 12.08
N VAL A 71 10.87 4.83 11.27
CA VAL A 71 11.07 4.63 9.83
C VAL A 71 12.30 3.76 9.50
N GLN A 72 13.16 3.50 10.49
CA GLN A 72 14.30 2.60 10.41
C GLN A 72 13.89 1.12 10.54
N GLU A 73 12.72 0.84 11.13
CA GLU A 73 12.20 -0.52 11.25
C GLU A 73 11.67 -1.01 9.90
N ARG A 74 12.28 -2.08 9.36
CA ARG A 74 11.83 -2.73 8.13
C ARG A 74 10.38 -3.22 8.25
N GLY A 75 10.04 -3.82 9.39
CA GLY A 75 8.69 -4.26 9.74
C GLY A 75 8.27 -3.67 11.08
N ILE A 76 7.02 -3.24 11.18
CA ILE A 76 6.39 -2.69 12.37
C ILE A 76 5.10 -3.48 12.59
N SER A 77 4.93 -4.11 13.75
CA SER A 77 3.67 -4.80 14.08
C SER A 77 2.49 -3.85 13.89
N LEU A 78 1.41 -4.32 13.27
CA LEU A 78 0.17 -3.56 13.03
C LEU A 78 -0.53 -3.14 14.34
N PHE A 79 -0.12 -3.69 15.49
CA PHE A 79 -0.51 -3.26 16.83
C PHE A 79 0.29 -2.07 17.37
N ARG A 80 1.27 -1.55 16.61
CA ARG A 80 1.96 -0.27 16.83
C ARG A 80 1.61 0.68 15.70
N GLU A 81 1.49 1.97 16.00
CA GLU A 81 1.20 2.95 14.96
C GLU A 81 2.37 2.99 13.96
N ILE A 82 2.04 2.88 12.66
CA ILE A 82 3.03 3.00 11.59
C ILE A 82 3.22 4.49 11.27
N PRO A 83 4.46 5.00 11.17
CA PRO A 83 4.72 6.39 10.85
C PRO A 83 4.15 6.83 9.51
N LYS A 84 3.52 8.02 9.50
CA LYS A 84 3.02 8.65 8.27
C LYS A 84 4.12 8.93 7.25
N ALA A 85 5.33 9.22 7.72
CA ALA A 85 6.47 9.56 6.87
C ALA A 85 7.15 8.32 6.25
N ARG A 86 6.67 7.10 6.53
CA ARG A 86 7.28 5.86 6.04
C ARG A 86 7.14 5.76 4.51
N THR A 87 8.26 5.53 3.84
CA THR A 87 8.33 5.34 2.38
C THR A 87 8.37 3.85 2.00
N CYS A 88 8.13 3.53 0.72
CA CYS A 88 8.31 2.16 0.19
C CYS A 88 9.69 1.59 0.52
N ARG A 89 10.75 2.41 0.40
CA ARG A 89 12.12 2.01 0.74
C ARG A 89 12.27 1.65 2.22
N ASN A 90 11.65 2.42 3.13
CA ASN A 90 11.64 2.10 4.56
C ASN A 90 10.89 0.79 4.84
N ALA A 91 9.79 0.55 4.12
CA ALA A 91 8.99 -0.66 4.23
C ALA A 91 9.61 -1.88 3.50
N GLY A 92 10.79 -1.75 2.89
CA GLY A 92 11.43 -2.82 2.13
C GLY A 92 10.64 -3.25 0.88
N ILE A 93 9.80 -2.37 0.34
CA ILE A 93 9.05 -2.57 -0.90
C ILE A 93 9.96 -2.15 -2.07
N PRO A 94 10.26 -3.05 -3.03
CA PRO A 94 11.01 -2.69 -4.23
C PRO A 94 10.30 -1.62 -5.06
N ASP A 95 11.06 -0.81 -5.79
CA ASP A 95 10.52 0.34 -6.53
C ASP A 95 9.49 -0.09 -7.59
N GLU A 96 9.69 -1.27 -8.20
CA GLU A 96 8.77 -1.88 -9.18
C GLU A 96 7.39 -2.25 -8.61
N PHE A 97 7.27 -2.43 -7.29
CA PHE A 97 6.02 -2.73 -6.58
C PHE A 97 5.51 -1.55 -5.75
N CYS A 98 6.19 -0.40 -5.81
CA CYS A 98 5.77 0.77 -5.06
C CYS A 98 4.61 1.49 -5.77
N ALA A 99 3.39 1.29 -5.28
CA ALA A 99 2.20 1.96 -5.80
C ALA A 99 2.16 3.48 -5.55
N CYS A 100 3.09 4.01 -4.73
CA CYS A 100 3.21 5.44 -4.43
C CYS A 100 3.81 6.26 -5.60
N GLY A 101 4.21 5.60 -6.69
CA GLY A 101 4.71 6.27 -7.89
C GLY A 101 3.70 7.28 -8.42
N LYS A 102 4.08 8.56 -8.44
CA LYS A 102 3.31 9.60 -9.13
C LYS A 102 3.23 9.23 -10.60
N PHE A 103 2.05 9.41 -11.19
CA PHE A 103 1.89 9.52 -12.63
C PHE A 103 2.92 10.54 -13.13
N GLN A 104 3.98 10.09 -13.81
CA GLN A 104 4.87 11.02 -14.47
C GLN A 104 4.15 11.47 -15.72
N GLU A 105 3.82 12.76 -15.79
CA GLU A 105 3.44 13.33 -17.07
C GLU A 105 4.60 13.07 -18.04
N PRO A 106 4.33 12.39 -19.17
CA PRO A 106 5.38 12.13 -20.12
C PRO A 106 5.90 13.50 -20.62
N LYS A 107 7.22 13.64 -20.73
CA LYS A 107 7.83 14.84 -21.32
C LYS A 107 7.55 14.84 -22.82
N VAL A 108 6.36 15.30 -23.20
CA VAL A 108 5.87 15.33 -24.58
C VAL A 108 5.71 16.79 -25.00
N THR A 109 6.17 17.15 -26.20
CA THR A 109 5.96 18.50 -26.72
C THR A 109 4.51 18.70 -27.16
N ARG A 110 4.07 19.96 -27.22
CA ARG A 110 2.68 20.26 -27.62
C ARG A 110 2.37 19.75 -29.03
N GLU A 111 3.35 19.77 -29.95
CA GLU A 111 3.12 19.28 -31.32
C GLU A 111 2.78 17.78 -31.31
N THR A 112 3.51 16.97 -30.54
CA THR A 112 3.28 15.53 -30.46
C THR A 112 1.93 15.20 -29.83
N ILE A 113 1.47 15.99 -28.84
CA ILE A 113 0.13 15.82 -28.25
C ILE A 113 -0.97 16.09 -29.29
N SER A 114 -0.85 17.16 -30.07
CA SER A 114 -1.82 17.49 -31.14
C SER A 114 -1.85 16.43 -32.24
N ILE A 115 -0.68 15.96 -32.70
CA ILE A 115 -0.58 14.93 -33.73
C ILE A 115 -1.21 13.62 -33.23
N LEU A 116 -0.90 13.19 -31.99
CA LEU A 116 -1.50 12.01 -31.40
C LEU A 116 -3.02 12.14 -31.27
N GLY A 117 -3.51 13.31 -30.82
CA GLY A 117 -4.94 13.58 -30.69
C GLY A 117 -5.68 13.47 -32.03
N ILE A 118 -5.14 14.08 -33.09
CA ILE A 118 -5.71 14.01 -34.45
C ILE A 118 -5.64 12.58 -34.99
N THR A 119 -4.52 11.89 -34.82
CA THR A 119 -4.33 10.51 -35.29
C THR A 119 -5.30 9.55 -34.61
N LEU A 120 -5.51 9.70 -33.30
CA LEU A 120 -6.46 8.91 -32.54
C LEU A 120 -7.90 9.17 -33.02
N LEU A 121 -8.29 10.44 -33.16
CA LEU A 121 -9.60 10.83 -33.67
C LEU A 121 -9.87 10.26 -35.06
N ASN A 122 -8.90 10.38 -35.98
CA ASN A 122 -9.00 9.83 -37.32
C ASN A 122 -9.14 8.31 -37.31
N LYS A 123 -8.42 7.63 -36.39
CA LYS A 123 -8.51 6.17 -36.27
C LYS A 123 -9.88 5.75 -35.72
N ILE A 124 -10.41 6.46 -34.72
CA ILE A 124 -11.74 6.19 -34.15
C ILE A 124 -12.83 6.42 -35.21
N ASN A 125 -12.75 7.51 -35.96
CA ASN A 125 -13.73 7.86 -37.00
C ASN A 125 -13.58 7.05 -38.30
N SER A 126 -12.54 6.20 -38.40
CA SER A 126 -12.32 5.29 -39.54
C SER A 126 -12.88 3.89 -39.32
N PHE A 127 -13.44 3.63 -38.13
CA PHE A 127 -14.33 2.50 -37.86
C PHE A 127 -15.77 2.92 -38.13
#